data_AF-A0A2W1NMK7-F1
#
_entry.id   AF-A0A2W1NMK7-F1
#
_cell.length_a   1.000
_cell.length_b   1.000
_cell.length_c   1.000
_cell.angle_alpha   90.00
_cell.angle_beta   90.00
_cell.angle_gamma   90.00
#
_symmetry.space_group_name_H-M   'P 1'
#
loop_
_entity.id
_entity.type
_entity.pdbx_description
1 polymer ?
#
loop_
_entity_poly.entity_id
_entity_poly.type
_entity_poly.pdbx_seq_one_letter_code
_entity_poly.pdbx_strand_id
1 'polypeptide(L)'
;MKNLLFLISFVLLFAACKKIEPNYIAEGSIDPIYKMSGKIDNKLVSFEVDDTITFLTEGLEKFYAIQSMYTKIEHKKSKQSLKISVIQPEKMYQLINDYNAEAHALSFFYNQEQCFRFIFSTAIDLPQYFNYQEENAFVNSDEITLKEKGIHYIPVRFKGVSNATFDYMINYGFESTQFNAKFKVTKGVNSILFDANMNGNHQWFVDGALISEDKNGEIELNDGLYQLTHILTDERNNTTSYATIINVHMQNLAWELITEKCEPVATVNNFQTVYLEYTLDGVKYSSKNTLANNNQLFNLSDIEYFKASATSPISVKFTAKFNATLYDKTMTNKIELTDFEGTFKYEIL
;
A
#
# COMPACT_ATOMS: atom_id res chain seq x y z
N MET A 1 -11.88 17.26 46.46
CA MET A 1 -10.58 17.00 45.81
C MET A 1 -10.74 15.69 45.04
N LYS A 2 -11.36 15.60 43.85
CA LYS A 2 -11.02 16.22 42.54
C LYS A 2 -9.52 16.16 42.24
N ASN A 3 -9.10 15.09 41.55
CA ASN A 3 -8.25 15.10 40.35
C ASN A 3 -8.38 13.71 39.69
N LEU A 4 -9.02 13.58 38.52
CA LEU A 4 -8.56 13.90 37.16
C LEU A 4 -7.82 12.67 36.55
N LEU A 5 -8.53 11.78 35.84
CA LEU A 5 -8.67 11.73 34.38
C LEU A 5 -7.37 11.33 33.65
N PHE A 6 -7.33 10.11 33.09
CA PHE A 6 -6.69 9.86 31.80
C PHE A 6 -7.42 8.71 31.09
N LEU A 7 -8.54 9.09 30.48
CA LEU A 7 -9.07 8.45 29.29
C LEU A 7 -8.00 8.67 28.20
N ILE A 8 -7.28 7.64 27.80
CA ILE A 8 -6.50 7.71 26.55
C ILE A 8 -7.51 7.49 25.43
N SER A 9 -8.00 8.62 24.92
CA SER A 9 -8.78 8.71 23.69
C SER A 9 -8.05 7.99 22.56
N PHE A 10 -8.74 7.00 22.00
CA PHE A 10 -8.61 6.63 20.60
C PHE A 10 -8.78 7.91 19.76
N VAL A 11 -7.67 8.53 19.37
CA VAL A 11 -7.69 9.49 18.26
C VAL A 11 -7.79 8.63 17.00
N LEU A 12 -9.02 8.21 16.70
CA LEU A 12 -9.44 7.97 15.32
C LEU A 12 -9.25 9.31 14.60
N LEU A 13 -8.08 9.48 13.98
CA LEU A 13 -7.90 10.40 12.86
C LEU A 13 -8.87 9.93 11.78
N PHE A 14 -10.12 10.36 11.89
CA PHE A 14 -10.98 10.47 10.73
C PHE A 14 -10.22 11.38 9.77
N ALA A 15 -9.63 10.77 8.74
CA ALA A 15 -9.41 11.42 7.47
C ALA A 15 -10.81 11.82 6.97
N ALA A 16 -11.34 12.92 7.51
CA ALA A 16 -12.52 13.54 6.99
C ALA A 16 -12.19 13.82 5.53
N CYS A 17 -13.00 13.27 4.64
CA CYS A 17 -12.99 13.57 3.22
C CYS A 17 -13.24 15.08 3.12
N LYS A 18 -12.17 15.88 3.19
CA LYS A 18 -12.25 17.33 3.14
C LYS A 18 -12.62 17.60 1.70
N LYS A 19 -13.87 17.99 1.48
CA LYS A 19 -14.30 18.54 0.21
C LYS A 19 -13.57 19.86 0.09
N ILE A 20 -12.33 19.81 -0.40
CA ILE A 20 -11.52 20.98 -0.65
C ILE A 20 -12.22 21.65 -1.83
N GLU A 21 -12.93 22.75 -1.55
CA GLU A 21 -13.29 23.67 -2.62
C GLU A 21 -11.97 24.06 -3.30
N PRO A 22 -11.92 24.02 -4.65
CA PRO A 22 -10.67 24.24 -5.38
C PRO A 22 -9.99 25.49 -4.83
N ASN A 23 -8.71 25.35 -4.44
CA ASN A 23 -7.91 26.43 -3.87
C ASN A 23 -8.10 27.71 -4.70
N TYR A 24 -8.41 28.81 -4.01
CA TYR A 24 -8.62 30.14 -4.58
C TYR A 24 -7.56 30.44 -5.64
N ILE A 25 -8.01 30.56 -6.90
CA ILE A 25 -7.20 31.01 -8.01
C ILE A 25 -6.84 32.46 -7.72
N ALA A 26 -5.56 32.81 -7.72
CA ALA A 26 -5.14 34.21 -7.64
C ALA A 26 -5.88 35.01 -8.72
N GLU A 27 -6.44 36.17 -8.35
CA GLU A 27 -7.16 37.04 -9.29
C GLU A 27 -6.30 37.27 -10.55
N GLY A 28 -6.79 36.80 -11.71
CA GLY A 28 -6.16 37.04 -13.02
C GLY A 28 -5.75 35.82 -13.85
N SER A 29 -5.93 34.57 -13.37
CA SER A 29 -5.71 33.39 -14.22
C SER A 29 -6.99 33.02 -14.98
N ILE A 30 -6.91 32.98 -16.32
CA ILE A 30 -8.05 32.84 -17.25
C ILE A 30 -8.17 31.39 -17.79
N ASP A 31 -7.28 30.48 -17.39
CA ASP A 31 -7.34 29.08 -17.83
C ASP A 31 -7.96 28.20 -16.73
N PRO A 32 -8.89 27.28 -17.07
CA PRO A 32 -9.31 26.24 -16.12
C PRO A 32 -8.07 25.42 -15.75
N ILE A 33 -7.65 25.50 -14.48
CA ILE A 33 -6.39 24.90 -14.00
C ILE A 33 -6.35 23.38 -14.24
N TYR A 34 -7.53 22.74 -14.34
CA TYR A 34 -7.67 21.29 -14.52
C TYR A 34 -8.58 20.97 -15.70
N LYS A 35 -7.95 20.52 -16.78
CA LYS A 35 -8.63 19.95 -17.93
C LYS A 35 -8.03 18.59 -18.22
N MET A 36 -8.89 17.62 -18.51
CA MET A 36 -8.48 16.33 -19.00
C MET A 36 -9.40 15.91 -20.13
N SER A 37 -8.82 15.57 -21.27
CA SER A 37 -9.59 15.15 -22.44
C SER A 37 -8.96 13.92 -23.09
N GLY A 38 -9.78 13.14 -23.76
CA GLY A 38 -9.37 11.96 -24.48
C GLY A 38 -10.58 11.33 -25.18
N LYS A 39 -10.50 10.04 -25.48
CA LYS A 39 -11.63 9.28 -26.00
C LYS A 39 -11.92 8.07 -25.14
N ILE A 40 -13.21 7.85 -24.89
CA ILE A 40 -13.74 6.63 -24.27
C ILE A 40 -14.48 5.86 -25.35
N ASP A 41 -14.01 4.66 -25.69
CA ASP A 41 -14.55 3.86 -26.79
C ASP A 41 -14.71 4.68 -28.09
N ASN A 42 -13.66 5.41 -28.45
CA ASN A 42 -13.59 6.34 -29.59
C ASN A 42 -14.52 7.57 -29.53
N LYS A 43 -15.28 7.78 -28.44
CA LYS A 43 -16.07 9.00 -28.24
C LYS A 43 -15.26 10.01 -27.47
N LEU A 44 -15.18 11.23 -28.00
CA LEU A 44 -14.48 12.33 -27.33
C LEU A 44 -15.17 12.65 -26.00
N VAL A 45 -14.35 12.74 -24.96
CA VAL A 45 -14.77 13.16 -23.62
C VAL A 45 -13.79 14.23 -23.14
N SER A 46 -14.32 15.28 -22.53
CA SER A 46 -13.54 16.33 -21.90
C SER A 46 -14.11 16.61 -20.53
N PHE A 47 -13.26 16.55 -19.52
CA PHE A 47 -13.51 17.01 -18.18
C PHE A 47 -12.82 18.36 -18.05
N GLU A 48 -13.60 19.42 -17.90
CA GLU A 48 -13.11 20.75 -17.60
C GLU A 48 -13.67 21.10 -16.23
N VAL A 49 -12.78 21.26 -15.25
CA VAL A 49 -13.20 21.60 -13.88
C VAL A 49 -13.74 23.02 -13.90
N ASP A 50 -15.03 23.14 -13.60
CA ASP A 50 -15.74 24.40 -13.42
C ASP A 50 -16.44 24.39 -12.06
N ASP A 51 -16.76 25.56 -11.53
CA ASP A 51 -17.36 25.72 -10.20
C ASP A 51 -18.82 25.23 -10.10
N THR A 52 -19.41 24.74 -11.19
CA THR A 52 -20.85 24.45 -11.27
C THR A 52 -21.20 22.98 -11.51
N ILE A 53 -20.43 22.27 -12.33
CA ILE A 53 -20.79 20.94 -12.84
C ILE A 53 -19.68 19.92 -12.62
N THR A 54 -18.40 20.29 -12.73
CA THR A 54 -17.27 19.36 -12.64
C THR A 54 -16.37 19.65 -11.44
N PHE A 55 -16.28 18.73 -10.48
CA PHE A 55 -15.53 18.93 -9.24
C PHE A 55 -14.26 18.10 -9.20
N LEU A 56 -13.19 18.67 -8.63
CA LEU A 56 -11.95 17.98 -8.27
C LEU A 56 -12.01 17.57 -6.79
N THR A 57 -11.60 16.35 -6.46
CA THR A 57 -11.42 15.89 -5.08
C THR A 57 -10.08 15.18 -4.98
N GLU A 58 -9.27 15.60 -4.01
CA GLU A 58 -7.96 15.03 -3.73
C GLU A 58 -7.94 14.44 -2.32
N GLY A 59 -7.10 13.44 -2.10
CA GLY A 59 -6.88 12.96 -0.76
C GLY A 59 -6.01 11.72 -0.69
N LEU A 60 -5.97 11.16 0.51
CA LEU A 60 -5.33 9.89 0.79
C LEU A 60 -6.38 8.78 0.80
N GLU A 61 -5.99 7.62 0.31
CA GLU A 61 -6.75 6.40 0.48
C GLU A 61 -5.84 5.21 0.80
N LYS A 62 -6.45 4.11 1.22
CA LYS A 62 -5.76 2.82 1.35
C LYS A 62 -6.18 1.91 0.21
N PHE A 63 -5.23 1.55 -0.63
CA PHE A 63 -5.37 0.57 -1.68
C PHE A 63 -4.64 -0.71 -1.24
N TYR A 64 -5.40 -1.74 -0.88
CA TYR A 64 -4.89 -2.99 -0.28
C TYR A 64 -3.94 -2.78 0.91
N ALA A 65 -4.41 -1.97 1.86
CA ALA A 65 -3.69 -1.55 3.07
C ALA A 65 -2.41 -0.73 2.81
N ILE A 66 -2.13 -0.33 1.57
CA ILE A 66 -1.04 0.55 1.20
C ILE A 66 -1.60 1.94 0.88
N GLN A 67 -0.99 2.96 1.46
CA GLN A 67 -1.44 4.32 1.27
C GLN A 67 -1.18 4.78 -0.17
N SER A 68 -2.16 5.48 -0.72
CA SER A 68 -2.15 6.02 -2.08
C SER A 68 -2.68 7.45 -2.04
N MET A 69 -2.12 8.30 -2.89
CA MET A 69 -2.68 9.63 -3.14
C MET A 69 -3.63 9.51 -4.32
N TYR A 70 -4.81 10.11 -4.24
CA TYR A 70 -5.76 10.10 -5.34
C TYR A 70 -6.24 11.50 -5.71
N THR A 71 -6.59 11.62 -6.98
CA THR A 71 -7.31 12.75 -7.56
C THR A 71 -8.51 12.20 -8.32
N LYS A 72 -9.70 12.73 -8.04
CA LYS A 72 -10.96 12.36 -8.69
C LYS A 72 -11.58 13.59 -9.33
N ILE A 73 -11.91 13.48 -10.62
CA ILE A 73 -12.71 14.46 -11.35
C ILE A 73 -14.10 13.87 -11.56
N GLU A 74 -15.14 14.58 -11.14
CA GLU A 74 -16.53 14.10 -11.18
C GLU A 74 -17.46 15.15 -11.81
N HIS A 75 -18.25 14.71 -12.80
CA HIS A 75 -19.24 15.54 -13.47
C HIS A 75 -20.64 15.27 -12.92
N LYS A 76 -21.18 16.22 -12.14
CA LYS A 76 -22.39 16.07 -11.31
C LYS A 76 -23.64 15.68 -12.09
N LYS A 77 -23.80 16.17 -13.32
CA LYS A 77 -25.00 15.93 -14.15
C LYS A 77 -24.97 14.56 -14.84
N SER A 78 -23.81 14.14 -15.32
CA SER A 78 -23.67 12.89 -16.08
C SER A 78 -23.33 11.69 -15.19
N LYS A 79 -23.07 11.91 -13.89
CA LYS A 79 -22.61 10.88 -12.95
C LYS A 79 -21.36 10.14 -13.43
N GLN A 80 -20.57 10.79 -14.28
CA GLN A 80 -19.29 10.28 -14.74
C GLN A 80 -18.19 10.76 -13.80
N SER A 81 -17.21 9.91 -13.54
CA SER A 81 -16.02 10.32 -12.82
C SER A 81 -14.79 9.55 -13.25
N LEU A 82 -13.65 10.23 -13.31
CA LEU A 82 -12.34 9.63 -13.48
C LEU A 82 -11.52 9.86 -12.22
N LYS A 83 -11.07 8.78 -11.61
CA LYS A 83 -10.19 8.77 -10.44
C LYS A 83 -8.85 8.18 -10.83
N ILE A 84 -7.78 8.88 -10.47
CA ILE A 84 -6.39 8.47 -10.64
C ILE A 84 -5.80 8.36 -9.25
N SER A 85 -5.17 7.24 -8.95
CA SER A 85 -4.56 6.98 -7.66
C SER A 85 -3.13 6.52 -7.89
N VAL A 86 -2.18 7.14 -7.21
CA VAL A 86 -0.76 6.80 -7.29
C VAL A 86 -0.40 6.14 -5.97
N ILE A 87 0.07 4.89 -6.04
CA ILE A 87 0.55 4.18 -4.86
C ILE A 87 1.82 4.87 -4.38
N GLN A 88 1.88 5.18 -3.08
CA GLN A 88 2.98 5.93 -2.51
C GLN A 88 4.34 5.29 -2.87
N PRO A 89 5.40 6.09 -3.02
CA PRO A 89 6.74 5.54 -3.09
C PRO A 89 7.11 4.83 -1.79
N GLU A 90 8.09 3.96 -1.89
CA GLU A 90 8.55 3.20 -0.73
C GLU A 90 9.19 4.10 0.35
N LYS A 91 10.00 5.07 -0.08
CA LYS A 91 10.54 6.14 0.76
C LYS A 91 9.81 7.41 0.35
N MET A 92 9.18 8.10 1.30
CA MET A 92 8.66 9.43 1.00
C MET A 92 9.83 10.34 0.65
N TYR A 93 9.80 10.89 -0.58
CA TYR A 93 10.75 11.91 -0.99
C TYR A 93 10.51 13.14 -0.15
N GLN A 94 11.56 13.67 0.47
CA GLN A 94 11.49 14.99 1.07
C GLN A 94 12.21 15.96 0.13
N LEU A 95 11.48 17.00 -0.28
CA LEU A 95 11.95 18.21 -0.95
C LEU A 95 12.11 18.15 -2.48
N ILE A 96 11.85 19.32 -3.07
CA ILE A 96 11.91 19.70 -4.49
C ILE A 96 13.24 19.31 -5.16
N ASN A 97 14.31 19.10 -4.38
CA ASN A 97 15.65 18.83 -4.90
C ASN A 97 15.88 17.36 -5.30
N ASP A 98 15.08 16.42 -4.79
CA ASP A 98 15.17 14.99 -5.15
C ASP A 98 14.22 14.63 -6.30
N TYR A 99 13.29 15.52 -6.63
CA TYR A 99 12.43 15.36 -7.79
C TYR A 99 13.12 15.94 -9.02
N ASN A 100 13.67 15.04 -9.83
CA ASN A 100 14.06 15.41 -11.18
C ASN A 100 12.80 15.90 -11.92
N ALA A 101 12.82 17.13 -12.43
CA ALA A 101 11.75 17.74 -13.23
C ALA A 101 11.65 17.12 -14.64
N GLU A 102 12.50 16.14 -14.95
CA GLU A 102 12.40 15.32 -16.14
C GLU A 102 11.07 14.56 -16.23
N ALA A 103 10.70 14.19 -17.45
CA ALA A 103 9.54 13.35 -17.68
C ALA A 103 9.71 12.00 -16.98
N HIS A 104 8.66 11.57 -16.28
CA HIS A 104 8.62 10.28 -15.58
C HIS A 104 7.56 9.40 -16.21
N ALA A 105 7.84 8.11 -16.34
CA ALA A 105 6.86 7.13 -16.77
C ALA A 105 6.54 6.20 -15.61
N LEU A 106 5.29 6.21 -15.16
CA LEU A 106 4.80 5.29 -14.15
C LEU A 106 4.13 4.09 -14.81
N SER A 107 4.32 2.90 -14.23
CA SER A 107 3.61 1.70 -14.66
C SER A 107 2.21 1.65 -14.06
N PHE A 108 1.28 0.96 -14.72
CA PHE A 108 -0.03 0.69 -14.15
C PHE A 108 0.03 -0.41 -13.09
N PHE A 109 -0.72 -0.22 -12.01
CA PHE A 109 -0.99 -1.27 -11.05
C PHE A 109 -1.89 -2.32 -11.70
N TYR A 110 -1.51 -3.58 -11.57
CA TYR A 110 -2.34 -4.72 -11.97
C TYR A 110 -2.25 -5.83 -10.93
N ASN A 111 -3.39 -6.47 -10.65
CA ASN A 111 -3.45 -7.67 -9.85
C ASN A 111 -3.05 -8.89 -10.67
N GLN A 112 -2.18 -9.70 -10.10
CA GLN A 112 -1.89 -11.04 -10.59
C GLN A 112 -2.21 -12.01 -9.46
N GLU A 113 -2.60 -13.22 -9.81
CA GLU A 113 -2.68 -14.29 -8.83
C GLU A 113 -1.28 -14.81 -8.48
N GLN A 114 -1.02 -15.07 -7.21
CA GLN A 114 0.25 -15.63 -6.73
C GLN A 114 0.01 -16.66 -5.64
N CYS A 115 0.62 -17.83 -5.82
CA CYS A 115 0.73 -18.85 -4.79
C CYS A 115 1.90 -18.54 -3.85
N PHE A 116 1.64 -18.66 -2.55
CA PHE A 116 2.61 -18.59 -1.46
C PHE A 116 2.62 -19.89 -0.69
N ARG A 117 3.81 -20.38 -0.33
CA ARG A 117 4.03 -21.53 0.53
C ARG A 117 4.52 -21.07 1.89
N PHE A 118 3.91 -21.61 2.94
CA PHE A 118 4.33 -21.49 4.33
C PHE A 118 5.44 -22.50 4.62
N ILE A 119 6.57 -22.03 5.16
CA ILE A 119 7.77 -22.80 5.41
C ILE A 119 8.16 -22.64 6.87
N PHE A 120 8.63 -23.74 7.46
CA PHE A 120 9.13 -23.79 8.83
C PHE A 120 10.66 -23.93 8.78
N SER A 121 11.37 -22.84 9.12
CA SER A 121 12.82 -22.66 8.82
C SER A 121 13.77 -23.77 9.29
N THR A 122 13.39 -24.55 10.30
CA THR A 122 14.24 -25.59 10.91
C THR A 122 13.51 -26.90 11.21
N ALA A 123 12.24 -27.04 10.84
CA ALA A 123 11.44 -28.22 11.18
C ALA A 123 11.14 -29.08 9.96
N ILE A 124 11.29 -30.41 10.13
CA ILE A 124 10.86 -31.43 9.17
C ILE A 124 9.44 -31.86 9.61
N ASP A 125 8.46 -31.86 8.70
CA ASP A 125 7.09 -32.40 8.87
C ASP A 125 6.09 -31.67 9.80
N LEU A 126 6.12 -30.33 9.86
CA LEU A 126 5.08 -29.52 10.53
C LEU A 126 3.82 -29.12 9.73
N PRO A 127 3.75 -29.17 8.38
CA PRO A 127 2.57 -28.74 7.63
C PRO A 127 1.25 -29.34 8.13
N GLN A 128 1.27 -30.60 8.57
CA GLN A 128 0.09 -31.31 9.10
C GLN A 128 -0.53 -30.68 10.36
N TYR A 129 0.20 -29.81 11.07
CA TYR A 129 -0.28 -29.10 12.26
C TYR A 129 -0.65 -27.65 12.00
N PHE A 130 -0.36 -27.13 10.80
CA PHE A 130 -0.64 -25.76 10.43
C PHE A 130 -1.98 -25.67 9.70
N ASN A 131 -2.79 -24.70 10.12
CA ASN A 131 -3.99 -24.32 9.38
C ASN A 131 -4.01 -22.80 9.19
N TYR A 132 -4.45 -22.34 8.03
CA TYR A 132 -4.76 -20.94 7.81
C TYR A 132 -6.25 -20.77 7.50
N GLN A 133 -6.80 -19.58 7.73
CA GLN A 133 -8.18 -19.28 7.41
C GLN A 133 -8.31 -18.90 5.94
N GLU A 134 -9.12 -19.66 5.22
CA GLU A 134 -9.57 -19.35 3.87
C GLU A 134 -11.08 -19.10 3.90
N GLU A 135 -11.49 -17.92 3.44
CA GLU A 135 -12.86 -17.42 3.59
C GLU A 135 -13.32 -17.46 5.07
N ASN A 136 -14.07 -18.49 5.45
CA ASN A 136 -14.64 -18.65 6.80
C ASN A 136 -14.28 -19.98 7.47
N ALA A 137 -13.31 -20.72 6.93
CA ALA A 137 -12.88 -22.01 7.47
C ALA A 137 -11.36 -22.10 7.58
N PHE A 138 -10.89 -22.82 8.60
CA PHE A 138 -9.47 -23.17 8.71
C PHE A 138 -9.21 -24.40 7.85
N VAL A 139 -8.31 -24.26 6.89
CA VAL A 139 -7.88 -25.33 5.98
C VAL A 139 -6.48 -25.81 6.38
N ASN A 140 -6.24 -27.11 6.23
CA ASN A 140 -4.92 -27.70 6.43
C ASN A 140 -4.21 -27.75 5.08
N SER A 141 -3.39 -26.74 4.83
CA SER A 141 -2.58 -26.58 3.63
C SER A 141 -1.38 -25.70 3.98
N ASP A 142 -0.24 -25.98 3.37
CA ASP A 142 0.96 -25.14 3.43
C ASP A 142 1.03 -24.16 2.26
N GLU A 143 0.04 -24.13 1.37
CA GLU A 143 -0.03 -23.20 0.25
C GLU A 143 -1.32 -22.36 0.30
N ILE A 144 -1.19 -21.07 0.01
CA ILE A 144 -2.29 -20.12 -0.14
C ILE A 144 -2.14 -19.35 -1.46
N THR A 145 -3.25 -19.13 -2.14
CA THR A 145 -3.26 -18.33 -3.37
C THR A 145 -3.94 -16.99 -3.15
N LEU A 146 -3.18 -15.92 -3.34
CA LEU A 146 -3.66 -14.54 -3.22
C LEU A 146 -3.94 -13.97 -4.60
N LYS A 147 -5.17 -13.50 -4.81
CA LYS A 147 -5.64 -12.95 -6.11
C LYS A 147 -5.29 -11.49 -6.32
N GLU A 148 -4.96 -10.77 -5.25
CA GLU A 148 -4.76 -9.33 -5.27
C GLU A 148 -3.47 -8.98 -4.55
N LYS A 149 -2.68 -8.06 -5.10
CA LYS A 149 -1.46 -7.56 -4.45
C LYS A 149 -1.82 -6.65 -3.28
N GLY A 150 -0.92 -6.55 -2.30
CA GLY A 150 -1.05 -5.71 -1.12
C GLY A 150 -0.60 -6.42 0.16
N ILE A 151 -1.00 -5.85 1.29
CA ILE A 151 -0.73 -6.43 2.62
C ILE A 151 -1.95 -7.25 3.05
N HIS A 152 -1.73 -8.55 3.25
CA HIS A 152 -2.76 -9.50 3.68
C HIS A 152 -2.45 -9.99 5.09
N TYR A 153 -3.46 -9.96 5.96
CA TYR A 153 -3.39 -10.54 7.30
C TYR A 153 -4.19 -11.84 7.29
N ILE A 154 -3.49 -12.96 7.34
CA ILE A 154 -4.05 -14.31 7.25
C ILE A 154 -4.11 -14.90 8.66
N PRO A 155 -5.31 -15.18 9.21
CA PRO A 155 -5.42 -15.86 10.49
C PRO A 155 -4.86 -17.29 10.39
N VAL A 156 -3.94 -17.66 11.29
CA VAL A 156 -3.30 -18.98 11.33
C VAL A 156 -3.42 -19.64 12.70
N ARG A 157 -3.38 -20.98 12.72
CA ARG A 157 -3.45 -21.84 13.91
C ARG A 157 -2.48 -23.01 13.82
N PHE A 158 -2.06 -23.50 14.98
CA PHE A 158 -1.08 -24.57 15.10
C PHE A 158 -1.60 -25.69 16.01
N LYS A 159 -2.25 -26.69 15.41
CA LYS A 159 -2.84 -27.83 16.10
C LYS A 159 -1.77 -28.58 16.91
N GLY A 160 -2.08 -28.89 18.17
CA GLY A 160 -1.16 -29.62 19.04
C GLY A 160 -0.05 -28.77 19.69
N VAL A 161 0.07 -27.50 19.31
CA VAL A 161 0.97 -26.54 19.97
C VAL A 161 0.19 -25.47 20.72
N SER A 162 -0.82 -24.86 20.07
CA SER A 162 -1.68 -23.85 20.69
C SER A 162 -3.07 -23.80 20.05
N ASN A 163 -4.08 -23.40 20.84
CA ASN A 163 -5.42 -23.08 20.33
C ASN A 163 -5.57 -21.59 19.95
N ALA A 164 -4.52 -20.78 20.17
CA ALA A 164 -4.52 -19.38 19.79
C ALA A 164 -4.57 -19.20 18.27
N THR A 165 -5.18 -18.10 17.84
CA THR A 165 -5.16 -17.65 16.44
C THR A 165 -4.21 -16.47 16.35
N PHE A 166 -3.35 -16.48 15.35
CA PHE A 166 -2.37 -15.42 15.09
C PHE A 166 -2.65 -14.79 13.74
N ASP A 167 -2.42 -13.48 13.59
CA ASP A 167 -2.51 -12.81 12.30
C ASP A 167 -1.14 -12.83 11.61
N TYR A 168 -1.01 -13.65 10.57
CA TYR A 168 0.23 -13.75 9.79
C TYR A 168 0.17 -12.79 8.59
N MET A 169 1.18 -11.93 8.46
CA MET A 169 1.21 -10.91 7.41
C MET A 169 1.96 -11.40 6.16
N ILE A 170 1.30 -11.39 5.00
CA ILE A 170 1.93 -11.60 3.69
C ILE A 170 1.94 -10.27 2.93
N ASN A 171 3.12 -9.80 2.56
CA ASN A 171 3.29 -8.61 1.72
C ASN A 171 3.51 -9.03 0.25
N TYR A 172 2.44 -8.99 -0.54
CA TYR A 172 2.44 -9.41 -1.93
C TYR A 172 2.57 -8.23 -2.91
N GLY A 173 3.63 -8.21 -3.71
CA GLY A 173 3.83 -7.19 -4.76
C GLY A 173 4.60 -5.95 -4.32
N PHE A 174 5.11 -5.92 -3.10
CA PHE A 174 5.89 -4.82 -2.54
C PHE A 174 7.16 -5.35 -1.84
N GLU A 175 7.87 -6.23 -2.55
CA GLU A 175 8.95 -7.06 -1.99
C GLU A 175 10.34 -6.43 -2.07
N SER A 176 10.58 -5.54 -3.04
CA SER A 176 11.83 -4.80 -3.19
C SER A 176 11.84 -3.62 -2.23
N THR A 177 11.88 -3.91 -0.93
CA THR A 177 11.91 -2.85 0.06
C THR A 177 13.34 -2.34 0.25
N GLN A 178 13.70 -1.17 -0.30
CA GLN A 178 14.85 -0.35 0.15
C GLN A 178 14.78 0.03 1.64
N PHE A 179 13.61 -0.03 2.26
CA PHE A 179 13.30 0.22 3.66
C PHE A 179 12.55 -0.99 4.21
N ASN A 180 13.31 -1.94 4.75
CA ASN A 180 12.82 -3.29 5.07
C ASN A 180 12.90 -3.58 6.57
N ALA A 181 11.77 -3.91 7.19
CA ALA A 181 11.74 -4.40 8.57
C ALA A 181 12.04 -5.91 8.69
N LYS A 182 12.24 -6.65 7.60
CA LYS A 182 12.64 -8.07 7.70
C LYS A 182 13.91 -8.22 8.52
N PHE A 183 13.92 -9.25 9.35
CA PHE A 183 15.00 -9.57 10.26
C PHE A 183 15.30 -11.06 10.20
N LYS A 184 16.44 -11.44 10.78
CA LYS A 184 16.82 -12.83 10.98
C LYS A 184 16.54 -13.23 12.42
N VAL A 185 15.91 -14.38 12.63
CA VAL A 185 15.82 -15.01 13.95
C VAL A 185 16.87 -16.11 14.04
N THR A 186 17.61 -16.15 15.14
CA THR A 186 18.58 -17.21 15.42
C THR A 186 18.52 -17.67 16.86
N LYS A 187 19.04 -18.87 17.09
CA LYS A 187 19.19 -19.45 18.42
C LYS A 187 20.42 -18.84 19.13
N GLY A 188 20.20 -18.36 20.36
CA GLY A 188 21.25 -18.01 21.33
C GLY A 188 21.51 -19.13 22.34
N VAL A 189 22.26 -18.81 23.41
CA VAL A 189 22.52 -19.73 24.54
C VAL A 189 21.42 -19.50 25.58
N ASN A 190 20.29 -20.19 25.41
CA ASN A 190 19.04 -20.03 26.19
C ASN A 190 18.19 -18.80 25.86
N SER A 191 18.41 -18.23 24.67
CA SER A 191 17.72 -17.03 24.21
C SER A 191 17.40 -17.11 22.73
N ILE A 192 16.52 -16.22 22.29
CA ILE A 192 16.23 -15.96 20.89
C ILE A 192 16.90 -14.63 20.52
N LEU A 193 17.70 -14.66 19.47
CA LEU A 193 18.38 -13.49 18.93
C LEU A 193 17.66 -13.03 17.66
N PHE A 194 17.43 -11.73 17.55
CA PHE A 194 16.88 -11.10 16.35
C PHE A 194 17.80 -9.99 15.86
N ASP A 195 18.06 -9.99 14.55
CA ASP A 195 19.04 -9.12 13.90
C ASP A 195 18.42 -8.46 12.66
N ALA A 196 18.39 -7.13 12.64
CA ALA A 196 17.92 -6.33 11.51
C ALA A 196 19.10 -5.79 10.69
N ASN A 197 18.98 -5.83 9.36
CA ASN A 197 20.06 -5.39 8.47
C ASN A 197 20.03 -3.89 8.14
N MET A 198 18.96 -3.18 8.50
CA MET A 198 18.76 -1.77 8.15
C MET A 198 19.17 -0.81 9.28
N ASN A 199 19.46 0.44 8.93
CA ASN A 199 19.64 1.51 9.92
C ASN A 199 18.32 2.28 10.10
N GLY A 200 18.07 2.74 11.32
CA GLY A 200 16.91 3.52 11.69
C GLY A 200 16.66 3.44 13.19
N ASN A 201 15.50 3.91 13.63
CA ASN A 201 14.95 3.63 14.94
C ASN A 201 14.23 2.28 14.88
N HIS A 202 14.58 1.37 15.78
CA HIS A 202 14.05 0.02 15.81
C HIS A 202 13.08 -0.11 16.97
N GLN A 203 12.02 -0.90 16.79
CA GLN A 203 11.13 -1.28 17.88
C GLN A 203 10.74 -2.76 17.69
N TRP A 204 10.99 -3.55 18.72
CA TRP A 204 10.75 -4.99 18.72
C TRP A 204 9.64 -5.35 19.68
N PHE A 205 8.69 -6.14 19.23
CA PHE A 205 7.56 -6.59 20.02
C PHE A 205 7.45 -8.10 20.04
N VAL A 206 7.13 -8.64 21.22
CA VAL A 206 6.71 -10.04 21.41
C VAL A 206 5.27 -10.02 21.90
N ASP A 207 4.35 -10.63 21.14
CA ASP A 207 2.92 -10.65 21.45
C ASP A 207 2.35 -9.25 21.76
N GLY A 208 2.87 -8.23 21.06
CA GLY A 208 2.47 -6.83 21.19
C GLY A 208 3.14 -6.06 22.34
N ALA A 209 3.97 -6.69 23.18
CA ALA A 209 4.75 -6.00 24.21
C ALA A 209 6.10 -5.56 23.64
N LEU A 210 6.47 -4.28 23.80
CA LEU A 210 7.78 -3.74 23.40
C LEU A 210 8.88 -4.38 24.27
N ILE A 211 9.88 -4.98 23.63
CA ILE A 211 10.98 -5.69 24.29
C ILE A 211 12.36 -5.04 24.07
N SER A 212 12.54 -4.31 22.97
CA SER A 212 13.82 -3.66 22.64
C SER A 212 13.61 -2.53 21.64
N GLU A 213 14.49 -1.53 21.68
CA GLU A 213 14.59 -0.45 20.69
C GLU A 213 15.96 -0.46 19.96
N ASP A 214 16.82 -1.42 20.29
CA ASP A 214 18.13 -1.58 19.65
C ASP A 214 17.99 -2.25 18.28
N LYS A 215 18.97 -2.03 17.39
CA LYS A 215 19.01 -2.68 16.06
C LYS A 215 18.98 -4.21 16.15
N ASN A 216 19.64 -4.75 17.17
CA ASN A 216 19.68 -6.17 17.48
C ASN A 216 19.11 -6.36 18.88
N GLY A 217 18.52 -7.52 19.15
CA GLY A 217 18.14 -7.84 20.51
C GLY A 217 18.15 -9.31 20.82
N GLU A 218 17.99 -9.58 22.10
CA GLU A 218 18.05 -10.88 22.71
C GLU A 218 16.94 -10.97 23.74
N ILE A 219 16.22 -12.10 23.75
CA ILE A 219 15.18 -12.35 24.74
C ILE A 219 15.14 -13.81 25.16
N GLU A 220 14.96 -14.03 26.46
CA GLU A 220 14.64 -15.35 27.00
C GLU A 220 13.13 -15.57 26.93
N LEU A 221 12.71 -16.65 26.25
CA LEU A 221 11.32 -17.03 26.12
C LEU A 221 11.13 -18.44 26.69
N ASN A 222 9.99 -18.65 27.36
CA ASN A 222 9.57 -19.97 27.75
C ASN A 222 9.09 -20.76 26.52
N ASP A 223 8.83 -22.05 26.71
CA ASP A 223 8.29 -22.90 25.64
C ASP A 223 6.91 -22.40 25.20
N GLY A 224 6.72 -22.25 23.89
CA GLY A 224 5.47 -21.75 23.32
C GLY A 224 5.60 -21.09 21.95
N LEU A 225 4.47 -20.60 21.45
CA LEU A 225 4.39 -19.82 20.22
C LEU A 225 4.33 -18.33 20.54
N TYR A 226 5.07 -17.55 19.77
CA TYR A 226 5.16 -16.10 19.93
C TYR A 226 5.08 -15.40 18.58
N GLN A 227 4.40 -14.27 18.53
CA GLN A 227 4.47 -13.35 17.41
C GLN A 227 5.57 -12.33 17.65
N LEU A 228 6.61 -12.36 16.81
CA LEU A 228 7.64 -11.34 16.78
C LEU A 228 7.29 -10.28 15.75
N THR A 229 7.25 -9.01 16.16
CA THR A 229 7.04 -7.87 15.26
C THR A 229 8.21 -6.91 15.36
N HIS A 230 8.76 -6.50 14.22
CA HIS A 230 9.75 -5.44 14.11
C HIS A 230 9.11 -4.25 13.39
N ILE A 231 9.23 -3.07 13.97
CA ILE A 231 8.89 -1.80 13.35
C ILE A 231 10.18 -1.01 13.18
N LEU A 232 10.43 -0.57 11.96
CA LEU A 232 11.58 0.26 11.60
C LEU A 232 11.08 1.63 11.18
N THR A 233 11.68 2.68 11.76
CA THR A 233 11.40 4.07 11.43
C THR A 233 12.68 4.76 10.98
N ASP A 234 12.70 5.41 9.82
CA ASP A 234 13.88 6.17 9.38
C ASP A 234 13.91 7.58 9.98
N GLU A 235 14.98 8.33 9.69
CA GLU A 235 15.15 9.72 10.12
C GLU A 235 14.05 10.68 9.61
N ARG A 236 13.26 10.23 8.63
CA ARG A 236 12.19 10.99 7.95
C ARG A 236 10.80 10.57 8.43
N ASN A 237 10.73 9.73 9.46
CA ASN A 237 9.49 9.14 9.99
C ASN A 237 8.75 8.21 9.01
N ASN A 238 9.41 7.72 7.95
CA ASN A 238 8.86 6.60 7.19
C ASN A 238 8.85 5.37 8.09
N THR A 239 7.76 4.63 8.10
CA THR A 239 7.60 3.43 8.93
C THR A 239 7.35 2.21 8.07
N THR A 240 7.96 1.09 8.45
CA THR A 240 7.74 -0.23 7.85
C THR A 240 7.71 -1.26 8.96
N SER A 241 6.98 -2.36 8.74
CA SER A 241 6.86 -3.42 9.75
C SER A 241 6.97 -4.79 9.12
N TYR A 242 7.49 -5.74 9.90
CA TYR A 242 7.51 -7.15 9.55
C TYR A 242 7.16 -7.95 10.80
N ALA A 243 6.30 -8.95 10.64
CA ALA A 243 5.90 -9.84 11.70
C ALA A 243 6.07 -11.29 11.26
N THR A 244 6.50 -12.13 12.19
CA THR A 244 6.68 -13.57 11.99
C THR A 244 6.22 -14.31 13.24
N ILE A 245 5.98 -15.61 13.11
CA ILE A 245 5.60 -16.47 14.24
C ILE A 245 6.76 -17.43 14.48
N ILE A 246 7.19 -17.52 15.73
CA ILE A 246 8.22 -18.46 16.15
C ILE A 246 7.65 -19.45 17.14
N ASN A 247 8.27 -20.63 17.17
CA ASN A 247 8.08 -21.60 18.23
C ASN A 247 9.37 -21.73 19.03
N VAL A 248 9.23 -21.67 20.35
CA VAL A 248 10.32 -21.85 21.30
C VAL A 248 10.11 -23.17 22.01
N HIS A 249 11.15 -24.00 22.07
CA HIS A 249 11.14 -25.26 22.80
C HIS A 249 12.47 -25.48 23.52
N MET A 250 12.41 -25.83 24.79
CA MET A 250 13.56 -25.89 25.70
C MET A 250 14.41 -24.62 25.61
N GLN A 251 13.77 -23.44 25.60
CA GLN A 251 14.44 -22.13 25.46
C GLN A 251 15.26 -21.95 24.17
N ASN A 252 14.95 -22.72 23.12
CA ASN A 252 15.62 -22.65 21.83
C ASN A 252 14.60 -22.39 20.71
N LEU A 253 15.03 -21.68 19.66
CA LEU A 253 14.23 -21.56 18.44
C LEU A 253 14.01 -22.95 17.84
N ALA A 254 12.76 -23.42 17.86
CA ALA A 254 12.36 -24.68 17.25
C ALA A 254 12.07 -24.50 15.76
N TRP A 255 11.38 -23.41 15.40
CA TRP A 255 11.13 -22.99 14.02
C TRP A 255 10.62 -21.55 13.96
N GLU A 256 10.76 -20.94 12.79
CA GLU A 256 10.12 -19.70 12.37
C GLU A 256 9.20 -19.97 11.17
N LEU A 257 8.00 -19.38 11.16
CA LEU A 257 7.07 -19.42 10.04
C LEU A 257 7.41 -18.35 9.02
N ILE A 258 7.83 -18.78 7.84
CA ILE A 258 8.22 -17.91 6.72
C ILE A 258 7.26 -18.19 5.56
N THR A 259 7.04 -17.21 4.68
CA THR A 259 6.37 -17.43 3.39
C THR A 259 7.28 -17.18 2.21
N GLU A 260 7.23 -18.08 1.25
CA GLU A 260 7.91 -17.94 -0.04
C GLU A 260 6.89 -18.10 -1.18
N LYS A 261 7.25 -17.65 -2.39
CA LYS A 261 6.40 -17.89 -3.56
C LYS A 261 6.55 -19.34 -4.03
N CYS A 262 5.44 -19.98 -4.40
CA CYS A 262 5.47 -21.35 -4.94
C CYS A 262 6.25 -21.43 -6.25
N GLU A 263 6.12 -20.41 -7.10
CA GLU A 263 6.88 -20.24 -8.33
C GLU A 263 7.45 -18.81 -8.40
N PRO A 264 8.68 -18.63 -8.89
CA PRO A 264 9.25 -17.31 -9.09
C PRO A 264 8.50 -16.59 -10.21
N VAL A 265 7.64 -15.63 -9.83
CA VAL A 265 7.10 -14.65 -10.76
C VAL A 265 8.05 -13.47 -10.83
N ALA A 266 8.25 -12.89 -12.01
CA ALA A 266 9.01 -11.66 -12.20
C ALA A 266 8.42 -10.57 -11.31
N THR A 267 9.03 -10.35 -10.15
CA THR A 267 8.46 -9.54 -9.09
C THR A 267 8.27 -8.11 -9.59
N VAL A 268 7.02 -7.68 -9.75
CA VAL A 268 6.68 -6.28 -10.04
C VAL A 268 6.59 -5.58 -8.69
N ASN A 269 7.57 -4.75 -8.34
CA ASN A 269 7.43 -3.78 -7.27
C ASN A 269 6.32 -2.79 -7.66
N ASN A 270 5.28 -2.65 -6.84
CA ASN A 270 4.12 -1.81 -7.17
C ASN A 270 4.12 -0.44 -6.45
N PHE A 271 5.18 -0.10 -5.72
CA PHE A 271 5.38 1.29 -5.31
C PHE A 271 5.46 2.18 -6.55
N GLN A 272 4.90 3.40 -6.47
CA GLN A 272 4.85 4.36 -7.58
C GLN A 272 4.11 3.86 -8.84
N THR A 273 3.15 2.95 -8.69
CA THR A 273 2.27 2.54 -9.79
C THR A 273 0.95 3.30 -9.78
N VAL A 274 0.28 3.36 -10.93
CA VAL A 274 -0.97 4.10 -11.12
C VAL A 274 -2.16 3.16 -11.19
N TYR A 275 -3.20 3.50 -10.44
CA TYR A 275 -4.51 2.88 -10.46
C TYR A 275 -5.54 3.86 -11.02
N LEU A 276 -6.26 3.45 -12.06
CA LEU A 276 -7.37 4.23 -12.64
C LEU A 276 -8.70 3.57 -12.32
N GLU A 277 -9.68 4.41 -12.00
CA GLU A 277 -11.09 4.05 -11.91
C GLU A 277 -11.92 5.04 -12.71
N TYR A 278 -12.75 4.54 -13.62
CA TYR A 278 -13.74 5.35 -14.33
C TYR A 278 -15.14 4.87 -13.97
N THR A 279 -16.05 5.81 -13.69
CA THR A 279 -17.46 5.51 -13.47
C THR A 279 -18.26 6.03 -14.65
N LEU A 280 -19.04 5.16 -15.28
CA LEU A 280 -19.97 5.49 -16.36
C LEU A 280 -21.35 4.95 -15.98
N ASP A 281 -22.35 5.83 -15.91
CA ASP A 281 -23.74 5.45 -15.59
C ASP A 281 -23.89 4.59 -14.32
N GLY A 282 -23.01 4.84 -13.33
CA GLY A 282 -22.97 4.10 -12.06
C GLY A 282 -22.18 2.79 -12.08
N VAL A 283 -21.69 2.35 -13.24
CA VAL A 283 -20.80 1.18 -13.37
C VAL A 283 -19.35 1.63 -13.24
N LYS A 284 -18.58 0.94 -12.41
CA LYS A 284 -17.15 1.19 -12.19
C LYS A 284 -16.30 0.29 -13.08
N TYR A 285 -15.34 0.89 -13.76
CA TYR A 285 -14.31 0.26 -14.57
C TYR A 285 -12.94 0.58 -13.99
N SER A 286 -12.03 -0.39 -14.00
CA SER A 286 -10.77 -0.31 -13.29
C SER A 286 -9.58 -0.82 -14.11
N SER A 287 -8.42 -0.19 -13.95
CA SER A 287 -7.17 -0.60 -14.61
C SER A 287 -6.54 -1.84 -13.99
N LYS A 288 -6.87 -2.15 -12.72
CA LYS A 288 -6.18 -3.20 -11.94
C LYS A 288 -6.44 -4.62 -12.43
N ASN A 289 -7.43 -4.80 -13.29
CA ASN A 289 -7.88 -6.13 -13.69
C ASN A 289 -7.37 -6.56 -15.07
N THR A 290 -6.48 -5.82 -15.72
CA THR A 290 -6.04 -6.16 -17.09
C THR A 290 -4.53 -6.11 -17.28
N LEU A 291 -4.00 -7.21 -17.82
CA LEU A 291 -2.60 -7.33 -18.24
C LEU A 291 -2.27 -6.44 -19.44
N ALA A 292 -3.28 -5.99 -20.20
CA ALA A 292 -3.06 -5.12 -21.36
C ALA A 292 -2.37 -3.79 -20.96
N ASN A 293 -2.58 -3.34 -19.72
CA ASN A 293 -1.98 -2.12 -19.19
C ASN A 293 -0.50 -2.30 -18.81
N ASN A 294 0.04 -3.52 -18.74
CA ASN A 294 1.44 -3.75 -18.37
C ASN A 294 2.43 -3.16 -19.37
N ASN A 295 2.01 -3.01 -20.63
CA ASN A 295 2.80 -2.39 -21.69
C ASN A 295 2.46 -0.92 -21.92
N GLN A 296 1.52 -0.36 -21.13
CA GLN A 296 1.13 1.04 -21.18
C GLN A 296 1.85 1.81 -20.09
N LEU A 297 2.11 3.08 -20.34
CA LEU A 297 2.77 3.98 -19.40
C LEU A 297 1.86 5.16 -19.07
N PHE A 298 1.90 5.57 -17.82
CA PHE A 298 1.35 6.84 -17.36
C PHE A 298 2.48 7.86 -17.37
N ASN A 299 2.53 8.66 -18.43
CA ASN A 299 3.62 9.60 -18.65
C ASN A 299 3.31 10.92 -17.95
N LEU A 300 4.27 11.42 -17.19
CA LEU A 300 4.26 12.70 -16.50
C LEU A 300 5.23 13.64 -17.22
N SER A 301 4.78 14.86 -17.53
CA SER A 301 5.60 15.95 -18.06
C SER A 301 5.28 17.25 -17.34
N ASP A 302 6.06 18.30 -17.63
CA ASP A 302 5.80 19.67 -17.14
C ASP A 302 5.62 19.73 -15.62
N ILE A 303 6.50 19.00 -14.90
CA ILE A 303 6.41 18.85 -13.46
C ILE A 303 6.92 20.13 -12.78
N GLU A 304 6.03 20.80 -12.08
CA GLU A 304 6.26 22.08 -11.40
C GLU A 304 5.98 21.95 -9.91
N TYR A 305 6.99 22.20 -9.07
CA TYR A 305 6.83 22.27 -7.62
C TYR A 305 6.66 23.71 -7.18
N PHE A 306 5.70 23.96 -6.29
CA PHE A 306 5.48 25.29 -5.74
C PHE A 306 4.94 25.24 -4.31
N LYS A 307 5.22 26.29 -3.55
CA LYS A 307 4.64 26.54 -2.23
C LYS A 307 3.84 27.83 -2.29
N ALA A 308 2.58 27.79 -1.85
CA ALA A 308 1.76 28.99 -1.75
C ALA A 308 2.27 29.97 -0.66
N SER A 309 2.94 29.44 0.37
CA SER A 309 3.60 30.21 1.42
C SER A 309 4.70 29.37 2.10
N ALA A 310 5.52 29.99 2.96
CA ALA A 310 6.57 29.30 3.70
C ALA A 310 6.03 28.17 4.60
N THR A 311 4.78 28.29 5.06
CA THR A 311 4.10 27.31 5.93
C THR A 311 3.13 26.41 5.19
N SER A 312 2.93 26.62 3.88
CA SER A 312 2.05 25.78 3.07
C SER A 312 2.74 24.45 2.71
N PRO A 313 1.97 23.35 2.61
CA PRO A 313 2.43 22.12 1.99
C PRO A 313 3.01 22.39 0.59
N ILE A 314 3.95 21.54 0.15
CA ILE A 314 4.45 21.61 -1.22
C ILE A 314 3.33 21.12 -2.12
N SER A 315 2.99 21.89 -3.14
CA SER A 315 2.15 21.43 -4.24
C SER A 315 3.03 21.01 -5.40
N VAL A 316 2.59 20.00 -6.13
CA VAL A 316 3.15 19.66 -7.44
C VAL A 316 2.06 19.73 -8.47
N LYS A 317 2.38 20.30 -9.63
CA LYS A 317 1.57 20.31 -10.83
C LYS A 317 2.30 19.55 -11.94
N PHE A 318 1.58 18.83 -12.78
CA PHE A 318 2.16 18.09 -13.90
C PHE A 318 1.11 17.85 -14.97
N THR A 319 1.55 17.63 -16.21
CA THR A 319 0.73 17.09 -17.28
C THR A 319 0.85 15.57 -17.26
N ALA A 320 -0.27 14.87 -17.30
CA ALA A 320 -0.29 13.42 -17.47
C ALA A 320 -0.83 13.05 -18.83
N LYS A 321 -0.22 12.04 -19.45
CA LYS A 321 -0.65 11.44 -20.72
C LYS A 321 -0.64 9.92 -20.64
N PHE A 322 -1.77 9.30 -20.98
CA PHE A 322 -1.90 7.86 -20.87
C PHE A 322 -2.94 7.26 -21.82
N ASN A 323 -2.79 5.96 -22.04
CA ASN A 323 -3.80 5.07 -22.58
C ASN A 323 -4.04 3.96 -21.56
N ALA A 324 -5.28 3.50 -21.43
CA ALA A 324 -5.60 2.40 -20.54
C ALA A 324 -6.84 1.64 -21.00
N THR A 325 -6.81 0.33 -20.86
CA THR A 325 -8.01 -0.50 -20.91
C THR A 325 -8.53 -0.67 -19.50
N LEU A 326 -9.83 -0.44 -19.27
CA LEU A 326 -10.46 -0.62 -17.96
C LEU A 326 -11.57 -1.67 -18.05
N TYR A 327 -11.67 -2.56 -17.06
CA TYR A 327 -12.72 -3.58 -16.98
C TYR A 327 -13.63 -3.36 -15.77
N ASP A 328 -14.89 -3.78 -15.91
CA ASP A 328 -15.80 -3.87 -14.77
C ASP A 328 -15.39 -4.97 -13.77
N LYS A 329 -16.10 -5.05 -12.63
CA LYS A 329 -15.81 -6.04 -11.59
C LYS A 329 -15.95 -7.48 -12.09
N THR A 330 -16.84 -7.72 -13.05
CA THR A 330 -17.14 -9.06 -13.59
C THR A 330 -16.22 -9.47 -14.72
N MET A 331 -15.31 -8.59 -15.17
CA MET A 331 -14.42 -8.82 -16.31
C MET A 331 -15.15 -9.07 -17.63
N THR A 332 -16.39 -8.61 -17.73
CA THR A 332 -17.25 -8.85 -18.89
C THR A 332 -17.31 -7.63 -19.80
N ASN A 333 -17.38 -6.44 -19.21
CA ASN A 333 -17.44 -5.19 -19.96
C ASN A 333 -16.12 -4.46 -19.81
N LYS A 334 -15.67 -3.86 -20.91
CA LYS A 334 -14.48 -3.02 -20.94
C LYS A 334 -14.78 -1.67 -21.55
N ILE A 335 -13.94 -0.70 -21.21
CA ILE A 335 -13.83 0.57 -21.90
C ILE A 335 -12.37 0.82 -22.25
N GLU A 336 -12.15 1.49 -23.38
CA GLU A 336 -10.82 1.92 -23.81
C GLU A 336 -10.68 3.43 -23.60
N LEU A 337 -9.69 3.81 -22.78
CA LEU A 337 -9.24 5.19 -22.64
C LEU A 337 -8.07 5.41 -23.59
N THR A 338 -8.27 6.25 -24.61
CA THR A 338 -7.23 6.56 -25.62
C THR A 338 -6.97 8.04 -25.70
N ASP A 339 -5.70 8.41 -25.85
CA ASP A 339 -5.20 9.77 -25.97
C ASP A 339 -5.64 10.66 -24.79
N PHE A 340 -5.70 10.11 -23.57
CA PHE A 340 -6.03 10.91 -22.40
C PHE A 340 -4.85 11.79 -22.03
N GLU A 341 -5.10 13.09 -21.93
CA GLU A 341 -4.11 14.11 -21.59
C GLU A 341 -4.75 15.19 -20.72
N GLY A 342 -4.04 15.64 -19.69
CA GLY A 342 -4.54 16.70 -18.81
C GLY A 342 -3.57 17.14 -17.73
N THR A 343 -3.85 18.29 -17.13
CA THR A 343 -3.05 18.85 -16.04
C THR A 343 -3.62 18.44 -14.68
N PHE A 344 -2.74 18.01 -13.79
CA PHE A 344 -3.02 17.58 -12.42
C PHE A 344 -2.25 18.43 -11.42
N LYS A 345 -2.78 18.47 -10.19
CA LYS A 345 -2.07 18.96 -9.01
C LYS A 345 -2.28 17.96 -7.87
N TYR A 346 -1.31 17.83 -6.98
CA TYR A 346 -1.56 17.30 -5.64
C TYR A 346 -0.72 18.03 -4.59
N GLU A 347 -1.21 18.04 -3.36
CA GLU A 347 -0.47 18.49 -2.18
C GLU A 347 0.36 17.33 -1.62
N ILE A 348 1.68 17.53 -1.54
CA ILE A 348 2.61 16.64 -0.84
C ILE A 348 2.46 16.93 0.65
N LEU A 349 1.96 15.94 1.39
CA LEU A 349 1.72 16.02 2.84
C LEU A 349 3.00 15.84 3.65
#